data_AF-A0A9D5NB76-F1
#
_entry.id   AF-A0A9D5NB76-F1
#
_cell.length_a   1.000
_cell.length_b   1.000
_cell.length_c   1.000
_cell.angle_alpha   90.00
_cell.angle_beta   90.00
_cell.angle_gamma   90.00
#
_symmetry.space_group_name_H-M   'P 1'
#
loop_
_entity.id
_entity.type
_entity.pdbx_description
1 polymer ?
#
loop_
_entity_poly.entity_id
_entity_poly.type
_entity_poly.pdbx_seq_one_letter_code
_entity_poly.pdbx_strand_id
1 'polypeptide(L)'
;MKFTFRTSPNYRQPQSTKQIMKELAFGLLIVACFSVYFNYTVHGSAYGIKVIMMLLTSCIVAIVTEVAWAIMMKKNIKQHISGSFPLITAVIFAMTCPIGTPLYVIGVGSFFAIFFGKLIFGGFGSNIFNPAGIGRAVVFAAFSGKTVPYLTDAAGGILTGSGIINDAITTVTPTTYMASQLGWVVEQEVLGTRLLEQFGGMWNMLLGFYQGAIGETFSLAIIAVGIFLAIRKVIDWRIPVFYVGTVFVLTTIIGFSHGTGLWYPVFSILTGGLLFGAVFMATDPVTNPTHPAGRVLYAVGCGILTVLIRVKANLPEGVLYSILIMNMVSPLIDSVMSGSVIKNLKKNVMIVATTFVVGTVVVGLVGSQVTAKDPRVFVNGDTTEILQWRANIIGAEQVGNDIKYTVWTDGAQSSSNKEKEANVFAVYVNEDTMSISKMEVISLGDTPGIAEMVMDPEYLAQFEGIALDNFSKIEVLDDVVSGATGTVRSTVRAAREVVNLYMNESEVIYEDEDVIKVRVVYNGYYMAYDLKHEGNESAIPNIAVFTFDATTHALIGWEVEQWGDSKGIDSYAENAIVGPYIEKGATLENVFMNDAVSGATFSQTTTSTAVKSAMLEIANRK
;
A
#
# COMPACT_ATOMS: atom_id res chain seq x y z
N MET A 1 -79.53 -3.59 15.38
CA MET A 1 -78.93 -3.76 14.04
C MET A 1 -77.41 -3.69 14.18
N LYS A 2 -76.67 -4.71 13.73
CA LYS A 2 -75.19 -4.67 13.69
C LYS A 2 -74.78 -3.88 12.45
N PHE A 3 -74.36 -2.63 12.61
CA PHE A 3 -73.80 -1.85 11.51
C PHE A 3 -72.45 -2.45 11.10
N THR A 4 -72.41 -3.09 9.93
CA THR A 4 -71.17 -3.54 9.32
C THR A 4 -70.55 -2.38 8.54
N PHE A 5 -69.56 -1.73 9.15
CA PHE A 5 -68.70 -0.79 8.42
C PHE A 5 -67.91 -1.57 7.37
N ARG A 6 -68.33 -1.51 6.11
CA ARG A 6 -67.49 -1.90 4.97
C ARG A 6 -66.64 -0.68 4.62
N THR A 7 -65.39 -0.67 5.05
CA THR A 7 -64.41 0.29 4.54
C THR A 7 -64.33 0.15 3.02
N SER A 8 -64.22 1.27 2.30
CA SER A 8 -64.02 1.27 0.86
C SER A 8 -62.86 0.34 0.52
N PRO A 9 -62.99 -0.55 -0.49
CA PRO A 9 -61.94 -1.48 -0.81
C PRO A 9 -60.73 -0.67 -1.30
N ASN A 10 -59.72 -0.52 -0.44
CA ASN A 10 -58.39 -0.14 -0.91
C ASN A 10 -57.98 -1.27 -1.87
N TYR A 11 -57.92 -0.99 -3.17
CA TYR A 11 -57.30 -1.89 -4.14
C TYR A 11 -55.93 -2.27 -3.56
N ARG A 12 -55.80 -3.54 -3.12
CA ARG A 12 -54.55 -4.03 -2.53
C ARG A 12 -53.50 -3.92 -3.62
N GLN A 13 -52.63 -2.94 -3.48
CA GLN A 13 -51.44 -2.85 -4.30
C GLN A 13 -50.63 -4.14 -4.05
N PRO A 14 -50.16 -4.84 -5.09
CA PRO A 14 -49.51 -6.14 -4.91
C PRO A 14 -48.17 -6.05 -4.19
N GLN A 15 -47.52 -4.88 -4.16
CA GLN A 15 -46.22 -4.70 -3.54
C GLN A 15 -46.32 -4.38 -2.06
N SER A 16 -45.82 -5.30 -1.23
CA SER A 16 -45.61 -5.08 0.21
C SER A 16 -44.17 -4.67 0.49
N THR A 17 -43.93 -3.98 1.61
CA THR A 17 -42.57 -3.65 2.08
C THR A 17 -41.68 -4.89 2.21
N LYS A 18 -42.26 -6.02 2.66
CA LYS A 18 -41.56 -7.31 2.73
C LYS A 18 -41.10 -7.80 1.35
N GLN A 19 -41.91 -7.60 0.31
CA GLN A 19 -41.54 -7.96 -1.05
C GLN A 19 -40.44 -7.06 -1.60
N ILE A 20 -40.57 -5.74 -1.42
CA ILE A 20 -39.55 -4.75 -1.85
C ILE A 20 -38.20 -5.09 -1.20
N MET A 21 -38.18 -5.30 0.12
CA MET A 21 -36.96 -5.64 0.86
C MET A 21 -36.40 -7.00 0.48
N LYS A 22 -37.26 -7.98 0.14
CA LYS A 22 -36.81 -9.29 -0.36
C LYS A 22 -36.17 -9.17 -1.75
N GLU A 23 -36.75 -8.39 -2.66
CA GLU A 23 -36.19 -8.17 -3.99
C GLU A 23 -34.86 -7.40 -3.91
N LEU A 24 -34.75 -6.41 -3.03
CA LEU A 24 -33.49 -5.71 -2.74
C LEU A 24 -32.43 -6.65 -2.16
N ALA A 25 -32.81 -7.47 -1.17
CA ALA A 25 -31.91 -8.46 -0.57
C ALA A 25 -31.42 -9.48 -1.61
N PHE A 26 -32.27 -9.88 -2.55
CA PHE A 26 -31.88 -10.78 -3.64
C PHE A 26 -30.87 -10.13 -4.59
N GLY A 27 -31.09 -8.87 -4.97
CA GLY A 27 -30.12 -8.11 -5.77
C GLY A 27 -28.77 -7.98 -5.06
N LEU A 28 -28.80 -7.65 -3.76
CA LEU A 28 -27.60 -7.53 -2.95
C LEU A 28 -26.85 -8.88 -2.81
N LEU A 29 -27.60 -9.97 -2.64
CA LEU A 29 -27.03 -11.32 -2.54
C LEU A 29 -26.34 -11.74 -3.85
N ILE A 30 -26.89 -11.39 -5.02
CA ILE A 30 -26.22 -11.62 -6.31
C ILE A 30 -24.86 -10.92 -6.34
N VAL A 31 -24.80 -9.65 -5.96
CA VAL A 31 -23.53 -8.89 -5.94
C VAL A 31 -22.56 -9.49 -4.90
N ALA A 32 -23.05 -9.88 -3.73
CA ALA A 32 -22.24 -10.53 -2.70
C ALA A 32 -21.67 -11.88 -3.15
N CYS A 33 -22.49 -12.74 -3.78
CA CYS A 33 -22.04 -14.01 -4.32
C CYS A 33 -21.01 -13.84 -5.43
N PHE A 34 -21.21 -12.86 -6.32
CA PHE A 34 -20.24 -12.56 -7.37
C PHE A 34 -18.91 -12.06 -6.79
N SER A 35 -18.96 -11.18 -5.78
CA SER A 35 -17.77 -10.73 -5.05
C SER A 35 -17.04 -11.89 -4.37
N VAL A 36 -17.74 -12.80 -3.69
CA VAL A 36 -17.15 -14.01 -3.09
C VAL A 36 -16.49 -14.89 -4.16
N TYR A 37 -17.21 -15.20 -5.24
CA TYR A 37 -16.72 -16.05 -6.31
C TYR A 37 -15.43 -15.50 -6.92
N PHE A 38 -15.39 -14.21 -7.16
CA PHE A 38 -14.23 -13.57 -7.76
C PHE A 38 -13.03 -13.45 -6.86
N ASN A 39 -13.26 -13.04 -5.61
CA ASN A 39 -12.17 -12.97 -4.63
C ASN A 39 -11.58 -14.37 -4.42
N TYR A 40 -12.42 -15.41 -4.50
CA TYR A 40 -11.98 -16.80 -4.49
C TYR A 40 -11.16 -17.19 -5.72
N THR A 41 -11.58 -16.84 -6.94
CA THR A 41 -10.91 -17.25 -8.18
C THR A 41 -9.66 -16.43 -8.50
N VAL A 42 -9.68 -15.13 -8.24
CA VAL A 42 -8.61 -14.20 -8.61
C VAL A 42 -7.53 -14.11 -7.55
N HIS A 43 -7.91 -14.01 -6.27
CA HIS A 43 -6.97 -13.81 -5.16
C HIS A 43 -6.73 -15.08 -4.33
N GLY A 44 -7.49 -16.15 -4.59
CA GLY A 44 -7.34 -17.45 -3.95
C GLY A 44 -8.37 -17.73 -2.86
N SER A 45 -8.35 -18.96 -2.35
CA SER A 45 -9.39 -19.48 -1.45
C SER A 45 -9.52 -18.70 -0.13
N ALA A 46 -8.40 -18.21 0.41
CA ALA A 46 -8.37 -17.42 1.65
C ALA A 46 -9.21 -16.13 1.55
N TYR A 47 -9.16 -15.45 0.40
CA TYR A 47 -9.92 -14.22 0.14
C TYR A 47 -11.42 -14.50 0.11
N GLY A 48 -11.86 -15.49 -0.68
CA GLY A 48 -13.26 -15.90 -0.73
C GLY A 48 -13.82 -16.28 0.64
N ILE A 49 -13.07 -17.07 1.42
CA ILE A 49 -13.46 -17.48 2.77
C ILE A 49 -13.57 -16.27 3.70
N LYS A 50 -12.62 -15.32 3.63
CA LYS A 50 -12.66 -14.10 4.44
C LYS A 50 -13.90 -13.27 4.17
N VAL A 51 -14.28 -13.07 2.91
CA VAL A 51 -15.51 -12.33 2.56
C VAL A 51 -16.73 -12.97 3.21
N ILE A 52 -16.84 -14.30 3.12
CA ILE A 52 -17.92 -15.06 3.76
C ILE A 52 -17.90 -14.85 5.28
N MET A 53 -16.73 -14.93 5.92
CA MET A 53 -16.60 -14.70 7.36
C MET A 53 -17.00 -13.29 7.76
N MET A 54 -16.66 -12.27 6.97
CA MET A 54 -17.07 -10.88 7.23
C MET A 54 -18.58 -10.69 7.12
N LEU A 55 -19.18 -11.24 6.06
CA LEU A 55 -20.64 -11.23 5.87
C LEU A 55 -21.36 -11.94 7.02
N LEU A 56 -20.91 -13.13 7.40
CA LEU A 56 -21.48 -13.90 8.51
C LEU A 56 -21.34 -13.16 9.84
N THR A 57 -20.15 -12.65 10.14
CA THR A 57 -19.90 -11.90 11.38
C THR A 57 -20.82 -10.69 11.49
N SER A 58 -20.94 -9.91 10.41
CA SER A 58 -21.84 -8.76 10.38
C SER A 58 -23.30 -9.16 10.59
N CYS A 59 -23.76 -10.22 9.91
CA CYS A 59 -25.14 -10.72 10.03
C CYS A 59 -25.45 -11.25 11.43
N ILE A 60 -24.53 -12.01 12.02
CA ILE A 60 -24.68 -12.57 13.37
C ILE A 60 -24.81 -11.43 14.38
N VAL A 61 -23.90 -10.45 14.35
CA VAL A 61 -23.96 -9.31 15.28
C VAL A 61 -25.24 -8.49 15.07
N ALA A 62 -25.68 -8.31 13.83
CA ALA A 62 -26.92 -7.58 13.53
C ALA A 62 -28.17 -8.31 14.07
N ILE A 63 -28.23 -9.64 13.97
CA ILE A 63 -29.32 -10.42 14.56
C ILE A 63 -29.26 -10.36 16.08
N VAL A 64 -28.08 -10.58 16.68
CA VAL A 64 -27.91 -10.59 18.14
C VAL A 64 -28.31 -9.25 18.75
N THR A 65 -27.88 -8.14 18.15
CA THR A 65 -28.23 -6.79 18.62
C THR A 65 -29.73 -6.51 18.55
N GLU A 66 -30.39 -6.93 17.48
CA GLU A 66 -31.82 -6.72 17.32
C GLU A 66 -32.65 -7.66 18.21
N VAL A 67 -32.20 -8.89 18.43
CA VAL A 67 -32.79 -9.82 19.41
C VAL A 67 -32.66 -9.25 20.82
N ALA A 68 -31.48 -8.78 21.21
CA ALA A 68 -31.24 -8.18 22.51
C ALA A 68 -32.16 -6.98 22.75
N TRP A 69 -32.30 -6.11 21.75
CA TRP A 69 -33.23 -4.98 21.80
C TRP A 69 -34.69 -5.40 21.91
N ALA A 70 -35.13 -6.43 21.16
CA ALA A 70 -36.48 -6.95 21.25
C ALA A 70 -36.80 -7.50 22.65
N ILE A 71 -35.84 -8.19 23.28
CA ILE A 71 -35.96 -8.69 24.65
C ILE A 71 -36.07 -7.52 25.64
N MET A 72 -35.16 -6.53 25.54
CA MET A 72 -35.17 -5.34 26.42
C MET A 72 -36.49 -4.56 26.31
N MET A 73 -37.00 -4.39 25.09
CA MET A 73 -38.26 -3.68 24.82
C MET A 73 -39.51 -4.56 24.99
N LYS A 74 -39.37 -5.80 25.47
CA LYS A 74 -40.46 -6.78 25.65
C LYS A 74 -41.33 -6.96 24.39
N LYS A 75 -40.71 -6.90 23.21
CA LYS A 75 -41.37 -7.11 21.90
C LYS A 75 -41.27 -8.57 21.48
N ASN A 76 -42.25 -9.04 20.71
CA ASN A 76 -42.19 -10.38 20.11
C ASN A 76 -41.02 -10.48 19.12
N ILE A 77 -40.01 -11.29 19.46
CA ILE A 77 -38.75 -11.42 18.71
C ILE A 77 -39.00 -11.76 17.23
N LYS A 78 -39.80 -12.80 16.95
CA LYS A 78 -40.08 -13.27 15.59
C LYS A 78 -40.75 -12.20 14.73
N GLN A 79 -41.68 -11.45 15.32
CA GLN A 79 -42.40 -10.39 14.62
C GLN A 79 -41.51 -9.17 14.37
N HIS A 80 -40.66 -8.83 15.34
CA HIS A 80 -39.74 -7.70 15.23
C HIS A 80 -38.71 -7.90 14.12
N ILE A 81 -38.01 -9.04 14.11
CA ILE A 81 -36.98 -9.36 13.11
C ILE A 81 -37.59 -9.41 11.70
N SER A 82 -38.77 -10.03 11.55
CA SER A 82 -39.45 -10.13 10.24
C SER A 82 -39.90 -8.77 9.69
N GLY A 83 -40.06 -7.76 10.54
CA GLY A 83 -40.44 -6.41 10.13
C GLY A 83 -39.25 -5.46 9.99
N SER A 84 -38.11 -5.77 10.61
CA SER A 84 -36.99 -4.83 10.72
C SER A 84 -35.91 -5.04 9.65
N PHE A 85 -35.72 -6.26 9.11
CA PHE A 85 -34.74 -6.55 8.04
C PHE A 85 -33.27 -6.17 8.37
N PRO A 86 -32.71 -6.61 9.53
CA PRO A 86 -31.36 -6.23 9.96
C PRO A 86 -30.26 -6.76 9.03
N LEU A 87 -30.52 -7.91 8.40
CA LEU A 87 -29.56 -8.60 7.51
C LEU A 87 -29.19 -7.75 6.29
N ILE A 88 -30.13 -6.99 5.74
CA ILE A 88 -29.88 -6.15 4.56
C ILE A 88 -28.85 -5.08 4.93
N THR A 89 -29.07 -4.38 6.05
CA THR A 89 -28.13 -3.37 6.56
C THR A 89 -26.75 -3.97 6.85
N ALA A 90 -26.70 -5.15 7.47
CA ALA A 90 -25.46 -5.84 7.79
C ALA A 90 -24.64 -6.20 6.54
N VAL A 91 -25.30 -6.78 5.53
CA VAL A 91 -24.65 -7.14 4.26
C VAL A 91 -24.17 -5.90 3.52
N ILE A 92 -24.98 -4.84 3.43
CA ILE A 92 -24.55 -3.56 2.80
C ILE A 92 -23.31 -3.04 3.52
N PHE A 93 -23.33 -2.95 4.84
CA PHE A 93 -22.18 -2.48 5.63
C PHE A 93 -20.93 -3.34 5.40
N ALA A 94 -21.04 -4.65 5.51
CA ALA A 94 -19.89 -5.55 5.32
C ALA A 94 -19.29 -5.43 3.90
N MET A 95 -20.13 -5.21 2.89
CA MET A 95 -19.68 -4.99 1.51
C MET A 95 -18.99 -3.64 1.30
N THR A 96 -19.24 -2.63 2.14
CA THR A 96 -18.51 -1.35 2.08
C THR A 96 -17.11 -1.41 2.69
N CYS A 97 -16.76 -2.50 3.36
CA CYS A 97 -15.45 -2.64 4.01
C CYS A 97 -14.42 -3.33 3.09
N PRO A 98 -13.13 -2.95 3.19
CA PRO A 98 -12.02 -3.69 2.57
C PRO A 98 -11.87 -5.10 3.17
N ILE A 99 -11.37 -6.05 2.37
CA ILE A 99 -11.29 -7.47 2.74
C ILE A 99 -10.32 -7.77 3.89
N GLY A 100 -9.29 -6.95 4.07
CA GLY A 100 -8.33 -7.09 5.17
C GLY A 100 -8.87 -6.67 6.53
N THR A 101 -10.09 -6.13 6.60
CA THR A 101 -10.68 -5.68 7.86
C THR A 101 -10.81 -6.87 8.84
N PRO A 102 -10.27 -6.75 10.08
CA PRO A 102 -10.42 -7.77 11.10
C PRO A 102 -11.90 -8.02 11.44
N LEU A 103 -12.24 -9.28 11.75
CA LEU A 103 -13.63 -9.68 11.99
C LEU A 103 -14.26 -8.96 13.19
N TYR A 104 -13.47 -8.65 14.22
CA TYR A 104 -13.97 -7.90 15.38
C TYR A 104 -14.37 -6.46 15.00
N VAL A 105 -13.64 -5.81 14.07
CA VAL A 105 -13.97 -4.45 13.58
C VAL A 105 -15.30 -4.48 12.81
N ILE A 106 -15.52 -5.51 11.99
CA ILE A 106 -16.81 -5.75 11.32
C ILE A 106 -17.92 -5.97 12.34
N GLY A 107 -17.66 -6.72 13.42
CA GLY A 107 -18.61 -6.89 14.52
C GLY A 107 -18.98 -5.57 15.17
N VAL A 108 -18.00 -4.76 15.56
CA VAL A 108 -18.21 -3.44 16.17
C VAL A 108 -18.98 -2.52 15.21
N GLY A 109 -18.57 -2.42 13.94
CA GLY A 109 -19.26 -1.58 12.96
C GLY A 109 -20.71 -2.02 12.72
N SER A 110 -20.99 -3.33 12.68
CA SER A 110 -22.37 -3.85 12.56
C SER A 110 -23.21 -3.51 13.79
N PHE A 111 -22.63 -3.60 15.00
CA PHE A 111 -23.29 -3.16 16.23
C PHE A 111 -23.68 -1.68 16.16
N PHE A 112 -22.76 -0.80 15.77
CA PHE A 112 -23.06 0.64 15.65
C PHE A 112 -24.08 0.93 14.54
N ALA A 113 -24.01 0.24 13.41
CA ALA A 113 -24.99 0.37 12.34
C ALA A 113 -26.41 0.05 12.82
N ILE A 114 -26.59 -1.06 13.52
CA ILE A 114 -27.92 -1.50 13.96
C ILE A 114 -28.39 -0.74 15.20
N PHE A 115 -27.58 -0.70 16.25
CA PHE A 115 -27.99 -0.11 17.52
C PHE A 115 -28.16 1.41 17.39
N PHE A 116 -27.09 2.12 17.03
CA PHE A 116 -27.11 3.58 16.93
C PHE A 116 -27.76 4.07 15.64
N GLY A 117 -27.50 3.40 14.52
CA GLY A 117 -28.02 3.86 13.22
C GLY A 117 -29.52 3.61 13.02
N LYS A 118 -30.14 2.69 13.78
CA LYS A 118 -31.51 2.27 13.51
C LYS A 118 -32.38 2.09 14.76
N LEU A 119 -31.93 1.33 15.76
CA LEU A 119 -32.78 0.95 16.89
C LEU A 119 -33.10 2.11 17.84
N ILE A 120 -32.13 2.98 18.12
CA ILE A 120 -32.31 4.17 18.98
C ILE A 120 -33.42 5.09 18.44
N PHE A 121 -33.57 5.19 17.12
CA PHE A 121 -34.58 6.05 16.49
C PHE A 121 -35.96 5.41 16.36
N GLY A 122 -36.17 4.22 16.92
CA GLY A 122 -37.47 3.53 16.90
C GLY A 122 -37.54 2.32 15.96
N GLY A 123 -36.47 2.03 15.21
CA GLY A 123 -36.36 0.87 14.33
C GLY A 123 -36.55 1.19 12.85
N PHE A 124 -36.95 0.18 12.08
CA PHE A 124 -37.11 0.29 10.63
C PHE A 124 -38.20 1.31 10.25
N GLY A 125 -37.84 2.28 9.40
CA GLY A 125 -38.76 3.34 8.96
C GLY A 125 -38.68 4.64 9.76
N SER A 126 -37.82 4.69 10.80
CA SER A 126 -37.60 5.89 11.62
C SER A 126 -36.13 6.30 11.71
N ASN A 127 -35.26 5.64 10.94
CA ASN A 127 -33.84 5.98 10.87
C ASN A 127 -33.61 7.28 10.09
N ILE A 128 -32.96 8.26 10.75
CA ILE A 128 -32.61 9.56 10.17
C ILE A 128 -31.51 9.41 9.10
N PHE A 129 -30.58 8.49 9.36
CA PHE A 129 -29.43 8.22 8.50
C PHE A 129 -29.51 6.81 7.95
N ASN A 130 -28.81 6.56 6.84
CA ASN A 130 -28.57 5.20 6.38
C ASN A 130 -27.76 4.45 7.47
N PRO A 131 -28.33 3.39 8.09
CA PRO A 131 -27.68 2.75 9.23
C PRO A 131 -26.37 2.04 8.85
N ALA A 132 -26.28 1.47 7.64
CA ALA A 132 -25.05 0.84 7.15
C ALA A 132 -23.93 1.88 6.98
N GLY A 133 -24.29 3.09 6.52
CA GLY A 133 -23.36 4.21 6.43
C GLY A 133 -22.83 4.63 7.81
N ILE A 134 -23.65 4.64 8.86
CA ILE A 134 -23.18 4.94 10.22
C ILE A 134 -22.13 3.92 10.67
N GLY A 135 -22.39 2.62 10.47
CA GLY A 135 -21.40 1.58 10.80
C GLY A 135 -20.09 1.79 10.08
N ARG A 136 -20.14 2.13 8.79
CA ARG A 136 -18.96 2.37 7.97
C ARG A 136 -18.20 3.64 8.38
N ALA A 137 -18.92 4.69 8.79
CA ALA A 137 -18.32 5.94 9.27
C ALA A 137 -17.56 5.72 10.60
N VAL A 138 -18.11 4.90 11.51
CA VAL A 138 -17.43 4.51 12.75
C VAL A 138 -16.17 3.70 12.45
N VAL A 139 -16.26 2.71 11.56
CA VAL A 139 -15.08 1.91 11.16
C VAL A 139 -14.00 2.79 10.55
N PHE A 140 -14.37 3.72 9.66
CA PHE A 140 -13.40 4.62 9.05
C PHE A 140 -12.75 5.56 10.06
N ALA A 141 -13.53 6.14 10.97
CA ALA A 141 -13.03 7.12 11.93
C ALA A 141 -12.19 6.48 13.05
N ALA A 142 -12.58 5.30 13.55
CA ALA A 142 -11.96 4.68 14.73
C ALA A 142 -10.97 3.57 14.38
N PHE A 143 -11.03 2.99 13.18
CA PHE A 143 -10.26 1.79 12.80
C PHE A 143 -9.58 1.91 11.43
N SER A 144 -9.33 3.13 10.92
CA SER A 144 -8.68 3.36 9.62
C SER A 144 -7.36 2.60 9.45
N GLY A 145 -6.50 2.57 10.48
CA GLY A 145 -5.23 1.83 10.47
C GLY A 145 -5.37 0.30 10.51
N LYS A 146 -6.59 -0.24 10.63
CA LYS A 146 -6.88 -1.68 10.64
C LYS A 146 -7.68 -2.13 9.42
N THR A 147 -8.11 -1.21 8.55
CA THR A 147 -8.84 -1.53 7.32
C THR A 147 -7.88 -1.51 6.14
N VAL A 148 -7.28 -2.67 5.83
CA VAL A 148 -6.36 -2.82 4.70
C VAL A 148 -7.04 -3.51 3.50
N PRO A 149 -6.65 -3.19 2.26
CA PRO A 149 -7.30 -3.73 1.05
C PRO A 149 -6.90 -5.17 0.72
N TYR A 150 -5.92 -5.75 1.42
CA TYR A 150 -5.41 -7.11 1.22
C TYR A 150 -5.52 -7.93 2.51
N LEU A 151 -5.41 -9.26 2.41
CA LEU A 151 -5.32 -10.10 3.60
C LEU A 151 -3.93 -9.99 4.23
N THR A 152 -3.89 -9.81 5.54
CA THR A 152 -2.66 -9.93 6.33
C THR A 152 -2.66 -11.24 7.11
N ASP A 153 -1.50 -11.87 7.24
CA ASP A 153 -1.30 -13.04 8.09
C ASP A 153 -1.29 -12.63 9.60
N ALA A 154 -1.13 -13.63 10.48
CA ALA A 154 -1.10 -13.42 11.93
C ALA A 154 0.17 -12.70 12.43
N ALA A 155 1.23 -12.64 11.61
CA ALA A 155 2.49 -11.95 11.88
C ALA A 155 2.56 -10.54 11.26
N GLY A 156 1.54 -10.13 10.49
CA GLY A 156 1.47 -8.83 9.81
C GLY A 156 1.91 -8.83 8.34
N GLY A 157 2.29 -9.97 7.77
CA GLY A 157 2.69 -10.13 6.36
C GLY A 157 1.49 -10.13 5.39
N ILE A 158 1.68 -9.71 4.14
CA ILE A 158 0.63 -9.63 3.12
C ILE A 158 0.47 -10.98 2.42
N LEU A 159 -0.75 -11.54 2.41
CA LEU A 159 -1.07 -12.80 1.73
C LEU A 159 -1.54 -12.51 0.31
N THR A 160 -0.68 -12.17 -0.65
CA THR A 160 -1.07 -12.20 -2.08
C THR A 160 -0.94 -13.62 -2.61
N GLY A 161 -1.92 -14.09 -3.39
CA GLY A 161 -1.97 -15.45 -3.94
C GLY A 161 -0.88 -15.72 -5.00
N SER A 162 0.37 -15.81 -4.57
CA SER A 162 1.52 -16.50 -5.16
C SER A 162 2.62 -16.39 -4.10
N GLY A 163 3.30 -17.50 -3.79
CA GLY A 163 4.03 -17.73 -2.54
C GLY A 163 4.82 -16.55 -1.95
N ILE A 164 4.78 -16.47 -0.62
CA ILE A 164 5.63 -15.68 0.29
C ILE A 164 6.66 -14.80 -0.44
N ILE A 165 6.27 -13.56 -0.71
CA ILE A 165 7.19 -12.46 -0.95
C ILE A 165 7.03 -11.52 0.23
N ASN A 166 8.07 -11.44 1.06
CA ASN A 166 8.20 -10.52 2.20
C ASN A 166 8.38 -9.06 1.76
N ASP A 167 7.87 -8.70 0.58
CA ASP A 167 8.00 -7.38 0.00
C ASP A 167 6.63 -6.71 -0.01
N ALA A 168 6.34 -6.08 1.11
CA ALA A 168 5.05 -5.48 1.42
C ALA A 168 4.88 -4.13 0.71
N ILE A 169 4.85 -4.12 -0.63
CA ILE A 169 4.28 -2.97 -1.35
C ILE A 169 2.77 -3.07 -1.24
N THR A 170 2.24 -2.26 -0.32
CA THR A 170 0.81 -2.05 -0.15
C THR A 170 0.20 -1.61 -1.48
N THR A 171 -0.48 -2.50 -2.19
CA THR A 171 -1.30 -2.10 -3.34
C THR A 171 -2.45 -1.27 -2.79
N VAL A 172 -2.26 0.06 -2.79
CA VAL A 172 -3.23 1.02 -2.29
C VAL A 172 -4.48 0.97 -3.18
N THR A 173 -5.69 1.07 -2.60
CA THR A 173 -6.91 1.12 -3.42
C THR A 173 -6.84 2.31 -4.38
N PRO A 174 -7.44 2.25 -5.59
CA PRO A 174 -7.36 3.35 -6.55
C PRO A 174 -7.80 4.69 -5.96
N THR A 175 -8.80 4.69 -5.08
CA THR A 175 -9.27 5.90 -4.38
C THR A 175 -8.34 6.40 -3.30
N THR A 176 -7.74 5.49 -2.52
CA THR A 176 -6.76 5.89 -1.50
C THR A 176 -5.48 6.37 -2.17
N TYR A 177 -5.14 5.80 -3.32
CA TYR A 177 -4.01 6.23 -4.14
C TYR A 177 -4.24 7.64 -4.68
N MET A 178 -5.43 7.90 -5.27
CA MET A 178 -5.80 9.24 -5.72
C MET A 178 -5.76 10.27 -4.59
N ALA A 179 -6.16 9.88 -3.38
CA ALA A 179 -6.12 10.77 -2.22
C ALA A 179 -4.68 10.99 -1.70
N SER A 180 -3.94 9.93 -1.43
CA SER A 180 -2.62 10.05 -0.78
C SER A 180 -1.55 10.58 -1.70
N GLN A 181 -1.54 10.14 -2.97
CA GLN A 181 -0.46 10.42 -3.91
C GLN A 181 -0.74 11.62 -4.82
N LEU A 182 -2.00 11.84 -5.20
CA LEU A 182 -2.37 12.80 -6.25
C LEU A 182 -3.25 13.95 -5.75
N GLY A 183 -3.77 13.91 -4.52
CA GLY A 183 -4.67 14.95 -4.03
C GLY A 183 -5.96 15.09 -4.84
N TRP A 184 -6.41 14.02 -5.52
CA TRP A 184 -7.55 13.99 -6.45
C TRP A 184 -7.45 14.89 -7.69
N VAL A 185 -6.33 15.56 -7.92
CA VAL A 185 -6.08 16.41 -9.09
C VAL A 185 -4.78 15.97 -9.74
N VAL A 186 -4.84 15.56 -11.01
CA VAL A 186 -3.66 15.08 -11.75
C VAL A 186 -3.32 16.11 -12.82
N GLU A 187 -2.08 16.57 -12.83
CA GLU A 187 -1.52 17.39 -13.92
C GLU A 187 -0.80 16.45 -14.90
N GLN A 188 -1.03 16.64 -16.20
CA GLN A 188 -0.56 15.82 -17.34
C GLN A 188 -1.28 14.49 -17.62
N GLU A 189 -1.47 14.24 -18.92
CA GLU A 189 -2.06 13.02 -19.50
C GLU A 189 -1.19 11.76 -19.29
N VAL A 190 0.15 11.93 -19.26
CA VAL A 190 1.13 10.82 -19.18
C VAL A 190 1.14 10.14 -17.81
N LEU A 191 0.80 10.89 -16.74
CA LEU A 191 0.65 10.33 -15.40
C LEU A 191 -0.66 9.52 -15.30
N GLY A 192 -1.74 10.00 -15.92
CA GLY A 192 -3.01 9.28 -16.00
C GLY A 192 -2.92 7.90 -16.65
N THR A 193 -2.13 7.77 -17.72
CA THR A 193 -1.93 6.47 -18.40
C THR A 193 -1.16 5.48 -17.54
N ARG A 194 -0.13 5.92 -16.82
CA ARG A 194 0.64 5.04 -15.91
C ARG A 194 -0.18 4.58 -14.71
N LEU A 195 -1.08 5.44 -14.19
CA LEU A 195 -2.01 5.05 -13.13
C LEU A 195 -3.00 4.00 -13.62
N LEU A 196 -3.56 4.19 -14.81
CA LEU A 196 -4.44 3.21 -15.41
C LEU A 196 -3.73 1.88 -15.64
N GLU A 197 -2.48 1.90 -16.10
CA GLU A 197 -1.67 0.69 -16.31
C GLU A 197 -1.46 -0.09 -15.01
N GLN A 198 -1.23 0.58 -13.87
CA GLN A 198 -1.12 -0.08 -12.56
C GLN A 198 -2.38 -0.85 -12.15
N PHE A 199 -3.57 -0.38 -12.57
CA PHE A 199 -4.85 -1.06 -12.29
C PHE A 199 -5.36 -1.90 -13.48
N GLY A 200 -4.52 -2.16 -14.49
CA GLY A 200 -4.86 -2.97 -15.65
C GLY A 200 -5.82 -2.32 -16.65
N GLY A 201 -5.96 -0.99 -16.59
CA GLY A 201 -6.80 -0.19 -17.47
C GLY A 201 -8.28 -0.16 -17.06
N MET A 202 -9.05 0.73 -17.69
CA MET A 202 -10.47 0.93 -17.38
C MET A 202 -11.33 -0.32 -17.54
N TRP A 203 -10.97 -1.18 -18.49
CA TRP A 203 -11.71 -2.41 -18.74
C TRP A 203 -11.60 -3.37 -17.55
N ASN A 204 -10.40 -3.48 -16.97
CA ASN A 204 -10.19 -4.26 -15.76
C ASN A 204 -10.90 -3.64 -14.56
N MET A 205 -10.96 -2.31 -14.47
CA MET A 205 -11.73 -1.63 -13.42
C MET A 205 -13.23 -1.84 -13.55
N LEU A 206 -13.78 -1.82 -14.77
CA LEU A 206 -15.20 -2.10 -15.02
C LEU A 206 -15.57 -3.54 -14.67
N LEU A 207 -14.69 -4.48 -15.01
CA LEU A 207 -14.81 -5.90 -14.70
C LEU A 207 -14.43 -6.23 -13.25
N GLY A 208 -13.88 -5.29 -12.49
CA GLY A 208 -13.55 -5.44 -11.08
C GLY A 208 -12.23 -6.14 -10.76
N PHE A 209 -11.33 -6.27 -11.73
CA PHE A 209 -9.95 -6.76 -11.56
C PHE A 209 -9.04 -5.69 -10.92
N TYR A 210 -9.44 -5.17 -9.77
CA TYR A 210 -8.63 -4.27 -8.95
C TYR A 210 -8.99 -4.44 -7.46
N GLN A 211 -8.08 -4.03 -6.58
CA GLN A 211 -8.26 -4.14 -5.13
C GLN A 211 -9.10 -2.97 -4.58
N GLY A 212 -10.10 -3.27 -3.77
CA GLY A 212 -11.02 -2.28 -3.22
C GLY A 212 -11.91 -2.84 -2.12
N ALA A 213 -12.96 -2.09 -1.76
CA ALA A 213 -14.01 -2.63 -0.90
C ALA A 213 -14.76 -3.77 -1.61
N ILE A 214 -15.23 -4.75 -0.85
CA ILE A 214 -15.85 -6.00 -1.35
C ILE A 214 -17.00 -5.72 -2.34
N GLY A 215 -17.77 -4.67 -2.09
CA GLY A 215 -18.90 -4.24 -2.91
C GLY A 215 -18.58 -3.17 -3.95
N GLU A 216 -17.34 -2.67 -4.04
CA GLU A 216 -16.92 -1.66 -5.01
C GLU A 216 -16.39 -2.27 -6.30
N THR A 217 -15.70 -3.41 -6.21
CA THR A 217 -14.92 -3.97 -7.33
C THR A 217 -15.77 -4.19 -8.57
N PHE A 218 -16.96 -4.78 -8.43
CA PHE A 218 -17.78 -5.19 -9.58
C PHE A 218 -18.81 -4.19 -10.08
N SER A 219 -18.30 -3.12 -10.70
CA SER A 219 -19.13 -2.06 -11.30
C SER A 219 -20.19 -2.59 -12.27
N LEU A 220 -19.84 -3.51 -13.18
CA LEU A 220 -20.79 -4.04 -14.17
C LEU A 220 -21.95 -4.81 -13.53
N ALA A 221 -21.66 -5.68 -12.56
CA ALA A 221 -22.69 -6.44 -11.85
C ALA A 221 -23.63 -5.52 -11.06
N ILE A 222 -23.09 -4.48 -10.42
CA ILE A 222 -23.86 -3.48 -9.68
C ILE A 222 -24.79 -2.70 -10.62
N ILE A 223 -24.30 -2.30 -11.81
CA ILE A 223 -25.12 -1.61 -12.81
C ILE A 223 -26.26 -2.53 -13.29
N ALA A 224 -25.97 -3.78 -13.63
CA ALA A 224 -26.98 -4.73 -14.10
C ALA A 224 -28.06 -4.98 -13.04
N VAL A 225 -27.67 -5.18 -11.78
CA VAL A 225 -28.60 -5.34 -10.65
C VAL A 225 -29.37 -4.05 -10.40
N GLY A 226 -28.72 -2.89 -10.47
CA GLY A 226 -29.35 -1.58 -10.31
C GLY A 226 -30.43 -1.32 -11.36
N ILE A 227 -30.16 -1.63 -12.63
CA ILE A 227 -31.14 -1.53 -13.71
C ILE A 227 -32.32 -2.49 -13.45
N PHE A 228 -32.05 -3.73 -13.06
CA PHE A 228 -33.10 -4.70 -12.73
C PHE A 228 -34.00 -4.20 -11.59
N LEU A 229 -33.41 -3.70 -10.50
CA LEU A 229 -34.16 -3.17 -9.34
C LEU A 229 -34.95 -1.91 -9.69
N ALA A 230 -34.44 -1.07 -10.58
CA ALA A 230 -35.13 0.11 -11.09
C ALA A 230 -36.34 -0.25 -11.95
N ILE A 231 -36.22 -1.24 -12.85
CA ILE A 231 -37.32 -1.74 -13.68
C ILE A 231 -38.44 -2.33 -12.81
N ARG A 232 -38.06 -3.08 -11.77
CA ARG A 232 -38.99 -3.67 -10.79
C ARG A 232 -39.60 -2.64 -9.82
N LYS A 233 -39.19 -1.37 -9.92
CA LYS A 233 -39.61 -0.26 -9.04
C LYS A 233 -39.33 -0.53 -7.55
N VAL A 234 -38.28 -1.30 -7.28
CA VAL A 234 -37.77 -1.52 -5.90
C VAL A 234 -37.01 -0.29 -5.43
N ILE A 235 -36.21 0.29 -6.33
CA ILE A 235 -35.50 1.55 -6.14
C ILE A 235 -35.99 2.60 -7.14
N ASP A 236 -35.90 3.88 -6.77
CA ASP A 236 -36.19 4.98 -7.70
C ASP A 236 -34.97 5.24 -8.59
N TRP A 237 -35.11 5.02 -9.90
CA TRP A 237 -34.05 5.20 -10.89
C TRP A 237 -33.49 6.63 -10.93
N ARG A 238 -34.27 7.63 -10.48
CA ARG A 238 -33.84 9.03 -10.44
C ARG A 238 -32.61 9.20 -9.56
N ILE A 239 -32.55 8.52 -8.42
CA ILE A 239 -31.46 8.73 -7.46
C ILE A 239 -30.12 8.26 -8.05
N PRO A 240 -29.95 7.01 -8.54
CA PRO A 240 -28.69 6.57 -9.11
C PRO A 240 -28.29 7.37 -10.36
N VAL A 241 -29.23 7.67 -11.26
CA VAL A 241 -28.91 8.34 -12.54
C VAL A 241 -28.45 9.78 -12.32
N PHE A 242 -29.16 10.56 -11.49
CA PHE A 242 -28.74 11.94 -11.22
C PHE A 242 -27.50 11.99 -10.33
N TYR A 243 -27.31 11.04 -9.42
CA TYR A 243 -26.11 11.01 -8.58
C TYR A 243 -24.85 10.70 -9.41
N VAL A 244 -24.86 9.64 -10.23
CA VAL A 244 -23.74 9.30 -11.12
C VAL A 244 -23.53 10.40 -12.17
N GLY A 245 -24.61 10.92 -12.77
CA GLY A 245 -24.54 11.96 -13.79
C GLY A 245 -23.96 13.28 -13.28
N THR A 246 -24.29 13.67 -12.04
CA THR A 246 -23.70 14.88 -11.44
C THR A 246 -22.20 14.71 -11.17
N VAL A 247 -21.77 13.57 -10.63
CA VAL A 247 -20.33 13.30 -10.46
C VAL A 247 -19.61 13.28 -11.80
N PHE A 248 -20.19 12.68 -12.85
CA PHE A 248 -19.62 12.67 -14.19
C PHE A 248 -19.38 14.10 -14.71
N VAL A 249 -20.39 14.96 -14.67
CA VAL A 249 -20.28 16.33 -15.20
C VAL A 249 -19.26 17.15 -14.41
N LEU A 250 -19.28 17.07 -13.09
CA LEU A 250 -18.38 17.84 -12.23
C LEU A 250 -16.92 17.40 -12.39
N THR A 251 -16.66 16.10 -12.42
CA THR A 251 -15.31 15.57 -12.65
C THR A 251 -14.84 15.82 -14.08
N THR A 252 -15.74 15.89 -15.06
CA THR A 252 -15.39 16.28 -16.44
C THR A 252 -14.87 17.71 -16.50
N ILE A 253 -15.49 18.64 -15.77
CA ILE A 253 -15.04 20.03 -15.71
C ILE A 253 -13.64 20.14 -15.09
N ILE A 254 -13.39 19.41 -14.00
CA ILE A 254 -12.06 19.33 -13.36
C ILE A 254 -11.05 18.67 -14.30
N GLY A 255 -11.45 17.59 -14.98
CA GLY A 255 -10.56 16.85 -15.87
C GLY A 255 -10.10 17.67 -17.07
N PHE A 256 -11.01 18.46 -17.66
CA PHE A 256 -10.66 19.39 -18.73
C PHE A 256 -9.87 20.60 -18.25
N SER A 257 -10.09 21.10 -17.02
CA SER A 257 -9.30 22.23 -16.50
C SER A 257 -7.83 21.85 -16.23
N HIS A 258 -7.56 20.58 -15.93
CA HIS A 258 -6.23 20.06 -15.61
C HIS A 258 -5.59 19.21 -16.73
N GLY A 259 -6.24 19.12 -17.90
CA GLY A 259 -5.68 18.42 -19.06
C GLY A 259 -5.68 16.89 -18.98
N THR A 260 -6.48 16.29 -18.09
CA THR A 260 -6.60 14.82 -17.95
C THR A 260 -7.66 14.21 -18.86
N GLY A 261 -8.50 15.01 -19.53
CA GLY A 261 -9.48 14.47 -20.49
C GLY A 261 -10.54 13.56 -19.87
N LEU A 262 -11.11 12.64 -20.67
CA LEU A 262 -12.28 11.83 -20.28
C LEU A 262 -11.97 10.63 -19.38
N TRP A 263 -10.70 10.34 -19.10
CA TRP A 263 -10.38 9.18 -18.25
C TRP A 263 -10.70 9.43 -16.78
N TYR A 264 -10.50 10.65 -16.30
CA TYR A 264 -10.70 11.05 -14.91
C TYR A 264 -12.17 10.92 -14.44
N PRO A 265 -13.19 11.35 -15.22
CA PRO A 265 -14.60 11.16 -14.86
C PRO A 265 -15.02 9.70 -14.80
N VAL A 266 -14.57 8.90 -15.77
CA VAL A 266 -14.88 7.47 -15.83
C VAL A 266 -14.25 6.75 -14.65
N PHE A 267 -12.97 7.03 -14.36
CA PHE A 267 -12.27 6.53 -13.18
C PHE A 267 -13.04 6.88 -11.89
N SER A 268 -13.49 8.13 -11.74
CA SER A 268 -14.20 8.61 -10.54
C SER A 268 -15.54 7.90 -10.29
N ILE A 269 -16.18 7.37 -11.33
CA ILE A 269 -17.45 6.63 -11.26
C ILE A 269 -17.21 5.15 -10.96
N LEU A 270 -16.21 4.56 -11.61
CA LEU A 270 -15.87 3.15 -11.44
C LEU A 270 -15.20 2.84 -10.10
N THR A 271 -14.76 3.88 -9.37
CA THR A 271 -14.05 3.78 -8.09
C THR A 271 -14.78 4.44 -6.93
N GLY A 272 -14.36 4.07 -5.71
CA GLY A 272 -14.75 4.62 -4.42
C GLY A 272 -16.17 4.29 -4.02
N GLY A 273 -16.64 3.12 -4.41
CA GLY A 273 -17.96 2.60 -4.07
C GLY A 273 -19.12 3.47 -4.55
N LEU A 274 -18.90 4.36 -5.54
CA LEU A 274 -19.92 5.31 -5.99
C LEU A 274 -21.15 4.60 -6.55
N LEU A 275 -20.96 3.62 -7.45
CA LEU A 275 -22.06 2.83 -8.01
C LEU A 275 -22.78 2.01 -6.93
N PHE A 276 -22.02 1.39 -6.02
CA PHE A 276 -22.58 0.62 -4.92
C PHE A 276 -23.42 1.52 -3.99
N GLY A 277 -22.86 2.66 -3.58
CA GLY A 277 -23.53 3.65 -2.75
C GLY A 277 -24.76 4.24 -3.44
N ALA A 278 -24.68 4.52 -4.74
CA ALA A 278 -25.81 5.03 -5.51
C ALA A 278 -26.98 4.03 -5.59
N VAL A 279 -26.71 2.75 -5.78
CA VAL A 279 -27.74 1.71 -5.99
C VAL A 279 -28.29 1.14 -4.68
N PHE A 280 -27.46 0.96 -3.65
CA PHE A 280 -27.84 0.26 -2.41
C PHE A 280 -27.90 1.14 -1.16
N MET A 281 -27.27 2.32 -1.15
CA MET A 281 -27.26 3.20 0.04
C MET A 281 -28.11 4.46 -0.13
N ALA A 282 -27.98 5.18 -1.24
CA ALA A 282 -28.70 6.42 -1.51
C ALA A 282 -30.20 6.20 -1.82
N THR A 283 -30.54 5.00 -2.30
CA THR A 283 -31.91 4.58 -2.64
C THR A 283 -32.68 3.99 -1.47
N ASP A 284 -32.11 4.01 -0.26
CA ASP A 284 -32.79 3.54 0.95
C ASP A 284 -34.11 4.30 1.15
N PRO A 285 -35.28 3.61 1.15
CA PRO A 285 -36.59 4.25 1.10
C PRO A 285 -36.96 5.04 2.36
N VAL A 286 -36.18 4.94 3.44
CA VAL A 286 -36.46 5.65 4.69
C VAL A 286 -35.75 7.00 4.76
N THR A 287 -34.58 7.12 4.13
CA THR A 287 -33.67 8.25 4.34
C THR A 287 -33.67 9.25 3.19
N ASN A 288 -34.19 8.88 2.02
CA ASN A 288 -34.35 9.79 0.89
C ASN A 288 -35.70 10.55 0.90
N PRO A 289 -35.77 11.70 0.19
CA PRO A 289 -37.00 12.50 0.14
C PRO A 289 -38.17 11.76 -0.49
N THR A 290 -39.37 12.06 -0.01
CA THR A 290 -40.62 11.47 -0.53
C THR A 290 -41.05 12.07 -1.86
N HIS A 291 -40.73 13.35 -2.11
CA HIS A 291 -41.13 14.04 -3.33
C HIS A 291 -40.22 13.71 -4.53
N PRO A 292 -40.75 13.40 -5.74
CA PRO A 292 -39.93 13.00 -6.89
C PRO A 292 -38.88 14.03 -7.34
N ALA A 293 -39.19 15.33 -7.24
CA ALA A 293 -38.21 16.40 -7.50
C ALA A 293 -37.20 16.56 -6.34
N GLY A 294 -37.63 16.27 -5.10
CA GLY A 294 -36.75 16.25 -3.93
C GLY A 294 -35.70 15.15 -4.04
N ARG A 295 -36.07 13.97 -4.57
CA ARG A 295 -35.13 12.88 -4.87
C ARG A 295 -34.05 13.27 -5.86
N VAL A 296 -34.40 14.06 -6.88
CA VAL A 296 -33.42 14.58 -7.84
C VAL A 296 -32.49 15.60 -7.16
N LEU A 297 -33.04 16.53 -6.39
CA LEU A 297 -32.23 17.50 -5.63
C LEU A 297 -31.29 16.80 -4.64
N TYR A 298 -31.77 15.76 -3.96
CA TYR A 298 -30.99 14.93 -3.05
C TYR A 298 -29.82 14.26 -3.79
N ALA A 299 -30.08 13.62 -4.93
CA ALA A 299 -29.06 12.96 -5.73
C ALA A 299 -28.00 13.94 -6.28
N VAL A 300 -28.44 15.11 -6.75
CA VAL A 300 -27.55 16.20 -7.19
C VAL A 300 -26.67 16.69 -6.03
N GLY A 301 -27.25 16.88 -4.85
CA GLY A 301 -26.53 17.27 -3.65
C GLY A 301 -25.49 16.23 -3.21
N CYS A 302 -25.84 14.93 -3.25
CA CYS A 302 -24.89 13.85 -3.00
C CYS A 302 -23.70 13.93 -3.96
N GLY A 303 -23.95 14.15 -5.26
CA GLY A 303 -22.91 14.26 -6.29
C GLY A 303 -21.94 15.41 -6.05
N ILE A 304 -22.49 16.60 -5.81
CA ILE A 304 -21.69 17.81 -5.52
C ILE A 304 -20.83 17.59 -4.27
N LEU A 305 -21.42 17.09 -3.18
CA LEU A 305 -20.69 16.85 -1.94
C LEU A 305 -19.61 15.76 -2.10
N THR A 306 -19.88 14.68 -2.84
CA THR A 306 -18.89 13.63 -3.10
C THR A 306 -17.64 14.20 -3.78
N VAL A 307 -17.81 15.01 -4.82
CA VAL A 307 -16.68 15.62 -5.54
C VAL A 307 -15.96 16.64 -4.67
N LEU A 308 -16.69 17.48 -3.93
CA LEU A 308 -16.07 18.45 -3.01
C LEU A 308 -15.26 17.78 -1.91
N ILE A 309 -15.76 16.70 -1.31
CA ILE A 309 -15.06 15.98 -0.25
C ILE A 309 -13.81 15.28 -0.81
N ARG A 310 -13.90 14.70 -2.00
CA ARG A 310 -12.75 14.09 -2.68
C ARG A 310 -11.66 15.13 -2.99
N VAL A 311 -12.02 16.21 -3.68
CA VAL A 311 -11.05 17.21 -4.16
C VAL A 311 -10.54 18.13 -3.06
N LYS A 312 -11.41 18.64 -2.18
CA LYS A 312 -11.03 19.63 -1.15
C LYS A 312 -10.56 19.02 0.16
N ALA A 313 -11.25 17.99 0.64
CA ALA A 313 -10.91 17.35 1.91
C ALA A 313 -9.90 16.21 1.74
N ASN A 314 -9.55 15.86 0.49
CA ASN A 314 -8.62 14.81 0.14
C ASN A 314 -8.95 13.45 0.79
N LEU A 315 -10.25 13.13 0.90
CA LEU A 315 -10.73 11.91 1.53
C LEU A 315 -11.20 10.89 0.49
N PRO A 316 -10.73 9.62 0.54
CA PRO A 316 -11.18 8.58 -0.38
C PRO A 316 -12.68 8.24 -0.22
N GLU A 317 -13.21 8.42 0.99
CA GLU A 317 -14.59 8.09 1.39
C GLU A 317 -15.63 9.20 1.12
N GLY A 318 -15.49 9.93 0.01
CA GLY A 318 -16.42 11.03 -0.31
C GLY A 318 -17.89 10.59 -0.45
N VAL A 319 -18.13 9.37 -0.96
CA VAL A 319 -19.48 8.81 -1.20
C VAL A 319 -20.24 8.53 0.09
N LEU A 320 -19.53 8.04 1.12
CA LEU A 320 -20.13 7.71 2.40
C LEU A 320 -20.64 8.98 3.11
N TYR A 321 -19.76 9.96 3.24
CA TYR A 321 -20.06 11.20 3.94
C TYR A 321 -21.11 12.04 3.21
N SER A 322 -21.08 12.08 1.88
CA SER A 322 -22.09 12.80 1.10
C SER A 322 -23.50 12.26 1.32
N ILE A 323 -23.67 10.92 1.32
CA ILE A 323 -24.96 10.28 1.59
C ILE A 323 -25.43 10.58 3.01
N LEU A 324 -24.56 10.48 4.01
CA LEU A 324 -24.93 10.76 5.41
C LEU A 324 -25.32 12.22 5.63
N ILE A 325 -24.58 13.17 5.05
CA ILE A 325 -24.91 14.60 5.12
C ILE A 325 -26.24 14.87 4.42
N MET A 326 -26.46 14.31 3.24
CA MET A 326 -27.72 14.53 2.50
C MET A 326 -28.93 13.88 3.18
N ASN A 327 -28.74 12.78 3.92
CA ASN A 327 -29.80 12.21 4.75
C ASN A 327 -30.27 13.20 5.83
N MET A 328 -29.37 13.97 6.44
CA MET A 328 -29.73 15.03 7.40
C MET A 328 -30.55 16.14 6.75
N VAL A 329 -30.26 16.45 5.49
CA VAL A 329 -30.90 17.53 4.73
C VAL A 329 -32.19 17.06 4.06
N SER A 330 -32.46 15.75 4.01
CA SER A 330 -33.64 15.16 3.39
C SER A 330 -34.98 15.74 3.90
N PRO A 331 -35.22 15.90 5.22
CA PRO A 331 -36.45 16.53 5.72
C PRO A 331 -36.59 18.00 5.30
N LEU A 332 -35.48 18.74 5.19
CA LEU A 332 -35.48 20.12 4.71
C LEU A 332 -35.86 20.18 3.23
N ILE A 333 -35.34 19.27 2.41
CA ILE A 333 -35.67 19.15 0.99
C ILE A 333 -37.17 18.87 0.82
N ASP A 334 -37.73 17.94 1.59
CA ASP A 334 -39.16 17.62 1.53
C ASP A 334 -40.02 18.80 1.97
N SER A 335 -39.59 19.57 2.98
CA SER A 335 -40.29 20.80 3.39
C SER A 335 -40.34 21.84 2.27
N VAL A 336 -39.19 22.12 1.64
CA VAL A 336 -39.08 23.12 0.55
C VAL A 336 -39.82 22.67 -0.72
N MET A 337 -39.80 21.37 -1.01
CA MET A 337 -40.42 20.77 -2.21
C MET A 337 -41.86 20.33 -1.99
N SER A 338 -42.42 20.55 -0.79
CA SER A 338 -43.80 20.19 -0.48
C SER A 338 -44.80 20.93 -1.38
N GLY A 339 -45.88 20.25 -1.74
CA GLY A 339 -46.97 20.81 -2.55
C GLY A 339 -47.32 19.99 -3.79
N SER A 340 -48.11 20.57 -4.69
CA SER A 340 -48.57 19.88 -5.89
C SER A 340 -47.44 19.77 -6.93
N VAL A 341 -47.07 18.54 -7.27
CA VAL A 341 -46.01 18.21 -8.25
C VAL A 341 -46.23 18.95 -9.58
N ILE A 342 -47.47 18.98 -10.07
CA ILE A 342 -47.79 19.54 -11.40
C ILE A 342 -47.78 21.07 -11.36
N LYS A 343 -48.40 21.69 -10.34
CA LYS A 343 -48.49 23.15 -10.25
C LYS A 343 -47.13 23.80 -9.98
N ASN A 344 -46.29 23.16 -9.17
CA ASN A 344 -45.00 23.69 -8.76
C ASN A 344 -43.84 23.19 -9.63
N LEU A 345 -44.11 22.52 -10.76
CA LEU A 345 -43.06 21.89 -11.58
C LEU A 345 -41.97 22.88 -12.00
N LYS A 346 -42.35 24.06 -12.50
CA LYS A 346 -41.40 25.11 -12.92
C LYS A 346 -40.49 25.56 -11.76
N LYS A 347 -41.08 25.78 -10.58
CA LYS A 347 -40.34 26.16 -9.36
C LYS A 347 -39.36 25.06 -8.96
N ASN A 348 -39.82 23.80 -8.93
CA ASN A 348 -39.00 22.67 -8.52
C ASN A 348 -37.83 22.43 -9.47
N VAL A 349 -38.07 22.50 -10.79
CA VAL A 349 -37.00 22.40 -11.80
C VAL A 349 -36.01 23.55 -11.67
N MET A 350 -36.49 24.78 -11.44
CA MET A 350 -35.63 25.95 -11.25
C MET A 350 -34.72 25.80 -10.02
N ILE A 351 -35.25 25.30 -8.89
CA ILE A 351 -34.44 25.03 -7.70
C ILE A 351 -33.35 24.00 -7.99
N VAL A 352 -33.71 22.87 -8.61
CA VAL A 352 -32.73 21.82 -8.96
C VAL A 352 -31.65 22.36 -9.90
N ALA A 353 -32.05 23.10 -10.94
CA ALA A 353 -31.13 23.68 -11.90
C ALA A 353 -30.20 24.71 -11.24
N THR A 354 -30.73 25.56 -10.36
CA THR A 354 -29.95 26.56 -9.62
C THR A 354 -28.93 25.87 -8.70
N THR A 355 -29.35 24.84 -7.95
CA THR A 355 -28.44 24.08 -7.10
C THR A 355 -27.34 23.40 -7.91
N PHE A 356 -27.68 22.84 -9.08
CA PHE A 356 -26.68 22.23 -9.96
C PHE A 356 -25.68 23.27 -10.46
N VAL A 357 -26.14 24.41 -10.99
CA VAL A 357 -25.27 25.49 -11.49
C VAL A 357 -24.37 26.03 -10.38
N VAL A 358 -24.92 26.33 -9.21
CA VAL A 358 -24.15 26.80 -8.05
C VAL A 358 -23.13 25.74 -7.62
N GLY A 359 -23.53 24.48 -7.53
CA GLY A 359 -22.64 23.37 -7.22
C GLY A 359 -21.50 23.24 -8.23
N THR A 360 -21.80 23.35 -9.53
CA THR A 360 -20.80 23.34 -10.60
C THR A 360 -19.81 24.48 -10.49
N VAL A 361 -20.28 25.71 -10.24
CA VAL A 361 -19.39 26.87 -10.06
C VAL A 361 -18.50 26.68 -8.83
N VAL A 362 -19.05 26.26 -7.70
CA VAL A 362 -18.28 26.04 -6.46
C VAL A 362 -17.22 24.95 -6.66
N VAL A 363 -17.59 23.82 -7.27
CA VAL A 363 -16.67 22.71 -7.55
C VAL A 363 -15.60 23.13 -8.56
N GLY A 364 -15.97 23.87 -9.61
CA GLY A 364 -15.01 24.37 -10.59
C GLY A 364 -14.00 25.34 -9.97
N LEU A 365 -14.47 26.26 -9.12
CA LEU A 365 -13.59 27.17 -8.38
C LEU A 365 -12.67 26.39 -7.44
N VAL A 366 -13.19 25.47 -6.63
CA VAL A 366 -12.36 24.65 -5.74
C VAL A 366 -11.35 23.82 -6.53
N GLY A 367 -11.79 23.18 -7.61
CA GLY A 367 -10.92 22.37 -8.48
C GLY A 367 -9.80 23.17 -9.14
N SER A 368 -10.02 24.46 -9.43
CA SER A 368 -8.98 25.35 -9.96
C SER A 368 -7.94 25.81 -8.94
N GLN A 369 -8.27 25.76 -7.64
CA GLN A 369 -7.39 26.22 -6.56
C GLN A 369 -6.55 25.09 -5.96
N VAL A 370 -6.89 23.83 -6.24
CA VAL A 370 -6.13 22.67 -5.78
C VAL A 370 -5.00 22.42 -6.78
N THR A 371 -3.77 22.64 -6.34
CA THR A 371 -2.55 22.27 -7.08
C THR A 371 -2.38 20.76 -7.04
N ALA A 372 -2.07 20.14 -8.17
CA ALA A 372 -1.76 18.71 -8.18
C ALA A 372 -0.56 18.43 -7.27
N LYS A 373 -0.61 17.31 -6.55
CA LYS A 373 0.59 16.78 -5.91
C LYS A 373 1.35 15.98 -6.95
N ASP A 374 2.66 16.23 -7.06
CA ASP A 374 3.52 15.41 -7.90
C ASP A 374 3.48 13.96 -7.40
N PRO A 375 3.19 12.98 -8.29
CA PRO A 375 3.00 11.60 -7.86
C PRO A 375 4.30 10.97 -7.37
N ARG A 376 4.31 10.57 -6.10
CA ARG A 376 5.32 9.64 -5.56
C ARG A 376 4.91 8.22 -5.98
N VAL A 377 5.45 7.73 -7.11
CA VAL A 377 5.29 6.32 -7.52
C VAL A 377 6.53 5.55 -7.14
N PHE A 378 6.42 4.76 -6.06
CA PHE A 378 7.41 3.76 -5.68
C PHE A 378 7.40 2.62 -6.71
N VAL A 379 8.49 2.46 -7.43
CA VAL A 379 8.71 1.33 -8.34
C VAL A 379 9.82 0.49 -7.73
N ASN A 380 9.51 -0.74 -7.35
CA ASN A 380 10.50 -1.74 -7.00
C ASN A 380 11.41 -1.96 -8.20
N GLY A 381 12.66 -1.53 -8.08
CA GLY A 381 13.70 -1.95 -9.00
C GLY A 381 14.37 -3.20 -8.44
N ASP A 382 14.62 -4.20 -9.29
CA ASP A 382 15.37 -5.40 -8.94
C ASP A 382 16.65 -5.06 -8.14
N THR A 383 16.79 -5.69 -6.97
CA THR A 383 17.93 -5.54 -6.04
C THR A 383 19.22 -6.19 -6.58
N THR A 384 19.13 -6.94 -7.66
CA THR A 384 20.24 -7.70 -8.26
C THR A 384 21.26 -6.82 -8.99
N GLU A 385 20.93 -5.57 -9.33
CA GLU A 385 21.86 -4.63 -10.01
C GLU A 385 22.60 -3.66 -9.07
N ILE A 386 22.33 -3.70 -7.76
CA ILE A 386 22.98 -2.79 -6.79
C ILE A 386 24.49 -3.05 -6.70
N LEU A 387 24.96 -4.24 -7.09
CA LEU A 387 26.36 -4.67 -7.02
C LEU A 387 27.26 -4.20 -8.19
N GLN A 388 26.71 -3.58 -9.23
CA GLN A 388 27.51 -3.22 -10.43
C GLN A 388 28.17 -1.83 -10.37
N TRP A 389 27.85 -1.00 -9.38
CA TRP A 389 28.14 0.44 -9.39
C TRP A 389 28.92 0.88 -8.15
N ARG A 390 29.83 1.84 -8.31
CA ARG A 390 30.82 2.23 -7.29
C ARG A 390 30.39 3.50 -6.54
N ALA A 391 30.78 3.55 -5.27
CA ALA A 391 30.68 4.71 -4.42
C ALA A 391 31.98 4.83 -3.61
N ASN A 392 32.51 6.04 -3.46
CA ASN A 392 33.79 6.29 -2.77
C ASN A 392 33.72 7.58 -1.95
N ILE A 393 34.32 7.61 -0.78
CA ILE A 393 34.45 8.82 0.03
C ILE A 393 35.63 9.63 -0.51
N ILE A 394 35.39 10.88 -0.95
CA ILE A 394 36.43 11.78 -1.49
C ILE A 394 37.03 12.67 -0.39
N GLY A 395 36.30 12.94 0.68
CA GLY A 395 36.79 13.79 1.77
C GLY A 395 35.93 13.71 3.02
N ALA A 396 36.54 14.01 4.16
CA ALA A 396 35.88 14.12 5.45
C ALA A 396 36.30 15.44 6.10
N GLU A 397 35.34 16.20 6.61
CA GLU A 397 35.59 17.48 7.31
C GLU A 397 34.76 17.54 8.58
N GLN A 398 35.35 18.01 9.68
CA GLN A 398 34.65 18.18 10.94
C GLN A 398 33.85 19.48 10.93
N VAL A 399 32.53 19.39 11.05
CA VAL A 399 31.60 20.52 11.00
C VAL A 399 30.80 20.57 12.31
N GLY A 400 31.30 21.34 13.28
CA GLY A 400 30.67 21.42 14.60
C GLY A 400 30.77 20.11 15.38
N ASN A 401 29.64 19.51 15.74
CA ASN A 401 29.56 18.23 16.46
C ASN A 401 29.37 17.01 15.53
N ASP A 402 29.37 17.25 14.21
CA ASP A 402 29.16 16.22 13.19
C ASP A 402 30.39 16.13 12.27
N ILE A 403 30.66 14.94 11.74
CA ILE A 403 31.63 14.74 10.65
C ILE A 403 30.88 14.71 9.32
N LYS A 404 31.29 15.59 8.41
CA LYS A 404 30.78 15.68 7.05
C LYS A 404 31.62 14.81 6.12
N TYR A 405 31.05 13.72 5.64
CA TYR A 405 31.62 12.87 4.59
C TYR A 405 31.12 13.31 3.21
N THR A 406 32.04 13.60 2.31
CA THR A 406 31.75 13.88 0.90
C THR A 406 31.90 12.59 0.10
N VAL A 407 30.80 12.10 -0.44
CA VAL A 407 30.73 10.80 -1.11
C VAL A 407 30.44 10.99 -2.58
N TRP A 408 31.26 10.34 -3.40
CA TRP A 408 31.11 10.21 -4.84
C TRP A 408 30.35 8.95 -5.18
N THR A 409 29.37 9.04 -6.08
CA THR A 409 28.64 7.87 -6.57
C THR A 409 28.40 7.94 -8.07
N ASP A 410 28.33 6.75 -8.69
CA ASP A 410 27.95 6.63 -10.09
C ASP A 410 26.50 7.09 -10.31
N GLY A 411 26.30 7.99 -11.29
CA GLY A 411 24.97 8.45 -11.72
C GLY A 411 24.25 7.45 -12.63
N ALA A 412 22.93 7.62 -12.78
CA ALA A 412 22.03 6.77 -13.57
C ALA A 412 22.48 6.61 -15.04
N GLN A 413 23.15 7.64 -15.57
CA GLN A 413 23.59 7.71 -16.95
C GLN A 413 24.98 7.11 -17.23
N SER A 414 25.68 6.60 -16.20
CA SER A 414 27.04 6.07 -16.27
C SER A 414 27.16 4.76 -17.10
N SER A 415 26.03 4.10 -17.41
CA SER A 415 26.01 2.87 -18.24
C SER A 415 26.30 3.11 -19.73
N SER A 416 26.20 4.36 -20.22
CA SER A 416 26.26 4.67 -21.65
C SER A 416 27.48 5.53 -22.03
N ASN A 417 28.68 5.00 -21.85
CA ASN A 417 29.92 5.31 -22.59
C ASN A 417 30.09 6.74 -23.17
N LYS A 418 29.89 7.76 -22.35
CA LYS A 418 30.27 9.16 -22.60
C LYS A 418 30.76 9.73 -21.28
N GLU A 419 31.80 10.54 -21.34
CA GLU A 419 32.32 11.34 -20.23
C GLU A 419 31.15 11.99 -19.49
N LYS A 420 30.87 11.58 -18.25
CA LYS A 420 29.69 12.01 -17.51
C LYS A 420 30.03 12.31 -16.06
N GLU A 421 29.43 13.40 -15.61
CA GLU A 421 29.59 14.01 -14.31
C GLU A 421 29.04 13.09 -13.22
N ALA A 422 29.73 12.99 -12.10
CA ALA A 422 29.34 12.12 -11.00
C ALA A 422 28.37 12.81 -10.04
N ASN A 423 27.59 12.01 -9.32
CA ASN A 423 26.77 12.51 -8.23
C ASN A 423 27.64 12.62 -6.97
N VAL A 424 27.55 13.77 -6.29
CA VAL A 424 28.31 14.05 -5.07
C VAL A 424 27.34 14.43 -3.97
N PHE A 425 27.40 13.69 -2.86
CA PHE A 425 26.57 13.86 -1.69
C PHE A 425 27.42 14.23 -0.46
N ALA A 426 26.84 14.99 0.46
CA ALA A 426 27.39 15.22 1.79
C ALA A 426 26.54 14.49 2.82
N VAL A 427 27.16 13.60 3.59
CA VAL A 427 26.52 12.86 4.68
C VAL A 427 27.12 13.33 5.99
N TYR A 428 26.28 13.83 6.89
CA TYR A 428 26.69 14.28 8.22
C TYR A 428 26.42 13.16 9.21
N VAL A 429 27.44 12.81 9.98
CA VAL A 429 27.37 11.76 11.01
C VAL A 429 27.65 12.39 12.36
N ASN A 430 26.77 12.15 13.32
CA ASN A 430 26.98 12.55 14.69
C ASN A 430 27.67 11.42 15.47
N GLU A 431 28.86 11.68 16.00
CA GLU A 431 29.67 10.68 16.70
C GLU A 431 29.09 10.32 18.08
N ASP A 432 28.39 11.24 18.75
CA ASP A 432 27.82 10.98 20.08
C ASP A 432 26.62 10.02 20.02
N THR A 433 25.81 10.13 18.96
CA THR A 433 24.62 9.29 18.76
C THR A 433 24.84 8.11 17.82
N MET A 434 26.02 7.99 17.21
CA MET A 434 26.35 6.97 16.20
C MET A 434 25.26 6.85 15.13
N SER A 435 24.83 7.98 14.58
CA SER A 435 23.75 8.05 13.60
C SER A 435 23.98 9.13 12.54
N ILE A 436 23.35 8.96 11.38
CA ILE A 436 23.33 9.99 10.33
C ILE A 436 22.47 11.16 10.83
N SER A 437 23.06 12.35 10.94
CA SER A 437 22.35 13.55 11.41
C SER A 437 21.65 14.28 10.27
N LYS A 438 22.25 14.31 9.08
CA LYS A 438 21.75 15.04 7.91
C LYS A 438 22.36 14.51 6.61
N MET A 439 21.64 14.64 5.50
CA MET A 439 22.17 14.40 4.16
C MET A 439 21.90 15.60 3.24
N GLU A 440 22.87 15.99 2.43
CA GLU A 440 22.77 17.10 1.46
C GLU A 440 23.33 16.67 0.09
N VAL A 441 22.77 17.26 -0.97
CA VAL A 441 23.24 17.03 -2.34
C VAL A 441 24.17 18.19 -2.74
N ILE A 442 25.41 17.88 -3.16
CA ILE A 442 26.39 18.89 -3.60
C ILE A 442 26.29 19.12 -5.11
N SER A 443 26.32 18.04 -5.89
CA SER A 443 26.21 18.11 -7.36
C SER A 443 25.57 16.84 -7.91
N LEU A 444 24.75 17.00 -8.94
CA LEU A 444 24.13 15.90 -9.67
C LEU A 444 24.55 15.98 -11.13
N GLY A 445 25.11 14.89 -11.66
CA GLY A 445 25.46 14.74 -13.08
C GLY A 445 24.39 14.05 -13.92
N ASP A 446 23.20 13.82 -13.34
CA ASP A 446 22.07 13.16 -13.97
C ASP A 446 21.18 14.12 -14.79
N THR A 447 20.18 13.59 -15.49
CA THR A 447 19.29 14.38 -16.38
C THR A 447 18.64 15.57 -15.65
N PRO A 448 18.86 16.82 -16.10
CA PRO A 448 18.25 18.02 -15.51
C PRO A 448 16.71 17.93 -15.48
N GLY A 449 16.10 18.34 -14.38
CA GLY A 449 14.64 18.26 -14.13
C GLY A 449 14.13 16.92 -13.57
N ILE A 450 14.92 15.84 -13.62
CA ILE A 450 14.58 14.54 -12.99
C ILE A 450 15.47 14.31 -11.77
N ALA A 451 16.76 14.65 -11.85
CA ALA A 451 17.71 14.46 -10.76
C ALA A 451 17.41 15.36 -9.53
N GLU A 452 16.89 16.57 -9.78
CA GLU A 452 16.53 17.56 -8.76
C GLU A 452 15.43 17.07 -7.80
N MET A 453 14.68 16.02 -8.18
CA MET A 453 13.67 15.41 -7.34
C MET A 453 14.24 14.78 -6.05
N VAL A 454 15.55 14.51 -6.02
CA VAL A 454 16.29 14.03 -4.84
C VAL A 454 16.65 15.16 -3.87
N MET A 455 16.52 16.43 -4.28
CA MET A 455 16.76 17.60 -3.42
C MET A 455 15.58 17.95 -2.51
N ASP A 456 14.48 17.18 -2.54
CA ASP A 456 13.33 17.38 -1.65
C ASP A 456 13.75 17.18 -0.17
N PRO A 457 13.57 18.18 0.71
CA PRO A 457 13.88 18.05 2.13
C PRO A 457 13.18 16.88 2.82
N GLU A 458 11.97 16.49 2.39
CA GLU A 458 11.26 15.33 2.97
C GLU A 458 11.92 14.00 2.59
N TYR A 459 12.48 13.91 1.39
CA TYR A 459 13.20 12.72 0.94
C TYR A 459 14.54 12.59 1.68
N LEU A 460 15.30 13.68 1.84
CA LEU A 460 16.58 13.63 2.55
C LEU A 460 16.40 13.37 4.07
N ALA A 461 15.28 13.83 4.65
CA ALA A 461 14.95 13.61 6.06
C ALA A 461 14.77 12.12 6.43
N GLN A 462 14.51 11.23 5.46
CA GLN A 462 14.38 9.79 5.73
C GLN A 462 15.71 9.15 6.17
N PHE A 463 16.83 9.77 5.80
CA PHE A 463 18.17 9.31 6.16
C PHE A 463 18.59 9.80 7.55
N GLU A 464 17.89 10.79 8.11
CA GLU A 464 18.17 11.35 9.44
C GLU A 464 17.78 10.36 10.55
N GLY A 465 18.65 10.20 11.54
CA GLY A 465 18.44 9.34 12.70
C GLY A 465 18.61 7.84 12.45
N ILE A 466 19.15 7.44 11.29
CA ILE A 466 19.55 6.06 11.05
C ILE A 466 20.82 5.77 11.84
N ALA A 467 20.76 4.79 12.74
CA ALA A 467 21.91 4.32 13.49
C ALA A 467 22.88 3.56 12.57
N LEU A 468 24.18 3.79 12.78
CA LEU A 468 25.27 3.23 11.96
C LEU A 468 25.40 1.70 12.08
N ASP A 469 24.75 1.09 13.08
CA ASP A 469 24.71 -0.36 13.29
C ASP A 469 23.58 -1.08 12.54
N ASN A 470 22.63 -0.33 11.95
CA ASN A 470 21.41 -0.86 11.36
C ASN A 470 21.44 -0.84 9.82
N PHE A 471 22.37 -1.61 9.26
CA PHE A 471 22.62 -1.69 7.82
C PHE A 471 21.39 -2.13 6.99
N SER A 472 20.58 -3.04 7.54
CA SER A 472 19.37 -3.53 6.89
C SER A 472 18.31 -2.45 6.71
N LYS A 473 18.30 -1.41 7.56
CA LYS A 473 17.38 -0.28 7.40
C LYS A 473 17.75 0.59 6.21
N ILE A 474 19.03 0.68 5.84
CA ILE A 474 19.50 1.49 4.70
C ILE A 474 19.20 0.81 3.37
N GLU A 475 19.36 -0.52 3.29
CA GLU A 475 19.05 -1.29 2.09
C GLU A 475 17.54 -1.33 1.77
N VAL A 476 16.70 -1.01 2.75
CA VAL A 476 15.22 -1.03 2.64
C VAL A 476 14.65 0.39 2.40
N LEU A 477 15.48 1.45 2.38
CA LEU A 477 15.06 2.84 2.07
C LEU A 477 14.82 3.09 0.58
N ASP A 478 14.29 2.08 -0.14
CA ASP A 478 13.99 2.15 -1.56
C ASP A 478 12.69 2.95 -1.83
N ASP A 479 12.54 4.10 -1.17
CA ASP A 479 11.51 5.09 -1.49
C ASP A 479 11.91 5.77 -2.82
N VAL A 480 11.61 5.08 -3.92
CA VAL A 480 11.95 5.51 -5.27
C VAL A 480 11.07 6.68 -5.72
N VAL A 481 11.69 7.83 -5.96
CA VAL A 481 11.08 8.91 -6.72
C VAL A 481 10.95 8.49 -8.19
N SER A 482 9.72 8.46 -8.69
CA SER A 482 9.41 7.95 -10.03
C SER A 482 10.14 8.73 -11.12
N GLY A 483 10.88 8.03 -11.98
CA GLY A 483 11.69 8.63 -13.05
C GLY A 483 13.13 8.91 -12.66
N ALA A 484 13.46 8.99 -11.36
CA ALA A 484 14.80 9.26 -10.84
C ALA A 484 15.45 8.03 -10.16
N THR A 485 15.06 6.80 -10.57
CA THR A 485 15.48 5.55 -9.92
C THR A 485 16.99 5.40 -9.81
N GLY A 486 17.75 5.80 -10.82
CA GLY A 486 19.22 5.74 -10.75
C GLY A 486 19.82 6.77 -9.78
N THR A 487 19.23 7.98 -9.69
CA THR A 487 19.68 9.04 -8.76
C THR A 487 19.31 8.69 -7.31
N VAL A 488 18.14 8.10 -7.07
CA VAL A 488 17.74 7.57 -5.75
C VAL A 488 18.69 6.47 -5.29
N ARG A 489 18.99 5.51 -6.17
CA ARG A 489 19.98 4.45 -5.89
C ARG A 489 21.37 5.02 -5.60
N SER A 490 21.77 6.11 -6.26
CA SER A 490 23.04 6.79 -5.99
C SER A 490 23.08 7.45 -4.60
N THR A 491 21.93 7.86 -4.07
CA THR A 491 21.79 8.46 -2.73
C THR A 491 21.87 7.40 -1.64
N VAL A 492 21.14 6.28 -1.80
CA VAL A 492 21.20 5.13 -0.88
C VAL A 492 22.62 4.55 -0.81
N ARG A 493 23.33 4.47 -1.94
CA ARG A 493 24.74 4.05 -1.98
C ARG A 493 25.66 5.00 -1.22
N ALA A 494 25.44 6.31 -1.31
CA ALA A 494 26.23 7.28 -0.57
C ALA A 494 26.09 7.10 0.94
N ALA A 495 24.85 6.89 1.44
CA ALA A 495 24.62 6.57 2.84
C ALA A 495 25.27 5.24 3.24
N ARG A 496 25.16 4.21 2.39
CA ARG A 496 25.73 2.89 2.61
C ARG A 496 27.24 2.92 2.77
N GLU A 497 27.96 3.68 1.94
CA GLU A 497 29.43 3.76 2.04
C GLU A 497 29.90 4.41 3.35
N VAL A 498 29.18 5.42 3.83
CA VAL A 498 29.51 6.05 5.12
C VAL A 498 29.23 5.09 6.26
N VAL A 499 28.12 4.36 6.23
CA VAL A 499 27.85 3.32 7.23
C VAL A 499 28.84 2.16 7.14
N ASN A 500 29.25 1.78 5.92
CA ASN A 500 30.30 0.80 5.70
C ASN A 500 31.62 1.25 6.31
N LEU A 501 31.95 2.55 6.35
CA LEU A 501 33.18 3.04 7.00
C LEU A 501 33.17 2.70 8.50
N TYR A 502 32.05 2.92 9.18
CA TYR A 502 31.91 2.61 10.62
C TYR A 502 31.72 1.11 10.90
N MET A 503 31.18 0.35 9.95
CA MET A 503 31.12 -1.11 10.01
C MET A 503 32.47 -1.78 9.66
N ASN A 504 33.30 -1.14 8.84
CA ASN A 504 34.63 -1.59 8.42
C ASN A 504 35.77 -0.97 9.23
N GLU A 505 35.53 -0.45 10.44
CA GLU A 505 36.60 -0.36 11.45
C GLU A 505 37.03 -1.78 11.90
N SER A 506 37.48 -2.58 10.93
CA SER A 506 38.55 -3.55 11.13
C SER A 506 39.84 -2.75 10.91
N GLU A 507 40.51 -2.47 12.02
CA GLU A 507 41.81 -1.81 12.11
C GLU A 507 42.77 -2.25 10.98
N VAL A 508 43.16 -1.32 10.12
CA VAL A 508 44.38 -1.46 9.29
C VAL A 508 45.55 -1.16 10.21
N ILE A 509 46.21 -2.20 10.72
CA ILE A 509 47.52 -2.04 11.37
C ILE A 509 48.47 -3.15 10.90
N TYR A 510 49.57 -2.68 10.30
CA TYR A 510 50.80 -3.36 9.84
C TYR A 510 50.82 -3.89 8.39
N GLU A 511 51.60 -3.22 7.54
CA GLU A 511 52.33 -3.87 6.43
C GLU A 511 53.59 -4.50 7.04
N ASP A 512 53.64 -5.82 7.11
CA ASP A 512 54.90 -6.58 7.22
C ASP A 512 54.96 -7.54 6.02
N GLU A 513 56.17 -7.97 5.61
CA GLU A 513 56.49 -8.43 4.23
C GLU A 513 55.57 -9.51 3.60
N ASP A 514 54.75 -10.23 4.38
CA ASP A 514 53.91 -11.35 3.90
C ASP A 514 52.39 -11.24 4.21
N VAL A 515 51.90 -10.24 4.97
CA VAL A 515 50.47 -10.11 5.35
C VAL A 515 49.89 -8.77 4.90
N ILE A 516 48.79 -8.81 4.12
CA ILE A 516 48.23 -7.59 3.48
C ILE A 516 47.05 -7.02 4.27
N LYS A 517 46.13 -7.85 4.78
CA LYS A 517 44.88 -7.36 5.37
C LYS A 517 44.26 -8.32 6.37
N VAL A 518 43.66 -7.76 7.43
CA VAL A 518 42.89 -8.50 8.43
C VAL A 518 41.43 -8.05 8.35
N ARG A 519 40.48 -8.99 8.24
CA ARG A 519 39.04 -8.72 8.27
C ARG A 519 38.41 -9.43 9.47
N VAL A 520 37.76 -8.68 10.35
CA VAL A 520 37.03 -9.20 11.51
C VAL A 520 35.54 -8.95 11.29
N VAL A 521 34.71 -10.00 11.37
CA VAL A 521 33.26 -9.90 11.17
C VAL A 521 32.53 -10.26 12.46
N TYR A 522 31.65 -9.38 12.95
CA TYR A 522 30.93 -9.63 14.21
C TYR A 522 29.52 -10.20 13.98
N ASN A 523 29.41 -11.52 14.14
CA ASN A 523 28.25 -12.21 14.73
C ASN A 523 28.69 -13.59 15.29
N GLY A 524 29.88 -13.63 15.91
CA GLY A 524 30.51 -14.82 16.47
C GLY A 524 31.44 -15.56 15.49
N TYR A 525 32.74 -15.51 15.80
CA TYR A 525 33.77 -16.52 15.52
C TYR A 525 34.49 -16.58 14.16
N TYR A 526 34.81 -15.46 13.49
CA TYR A 526 35.62 -15.51 12.25
C TYR A 526 36.64 -14.36 12.13
N MET A 527 37.93 -14.70 12.08
CA MET A 527 39.04 -13.82 11.65
C MET A 527 39.54 -14.27 10.27
N ALA A 528 39.61 -13.36 9.30
CA ALA A 528 40.11 -13.61 7.96
C ALA A 528 41.43 -12.86 7.71
N TYR A 529 42.44 -13.55 7.18
CA TYR A 529 43.77 -13.00 6.85
C TYR A 529 44.06 -13.14 5.35
N ASP A 530 44.50 -12.05 4.71
CA ASP A 530 44.98 -12.02 3.33
C ASP A 530 46.51 -12.15 3.31
N LEU A 531 47.03 -13.27 2.81
CA LEU A 531 48.47 -13.51 2.69
C LEU A 531 48.95 -13.25 1.25
N LYS A 532 50.05 -12.51 1.10
CA LYS A 532 50.74 -12.31 -0.19
C LYS A 532 51.87 -13.32 -0.30
N HIS A 533 51.98 -14.01 -1.42
CA HIS A 533 53.25 -14.67 -1.75
C HIS A 533 53.61 -14.47 -3.22
N GLU A 534 54.91 -14.29 -3.49
CA GLU A 534 55.43 -14.10 -4.85
C GLU A 534 55.26 -15.39 -5.65
N GLY A 535 54.43 -15.34 -6.69
CA GLY A 535 54.25 -16.43 -7.63
C GLY A 535 55.49 -16.63 -8.49
N ASN A 536 55.72 -17.86 -8.93
CA ASN A 536 56.87 -18.21 -9.76
C ASN A 536 56.59 -17.67 -11.18
N GLU A 537 57.12 -16.48 -11.48
CA GLU A 537 57.20 -15.84 -12.81
C GLU A 537 55.99 -15.01 -13.31
N SER A 538 55.13 -14.46 -12.43
CA SER A 538 54.18 -13.41 -12.85
C SER A 538 54.03 -12.33 -11.77
N ALA A 539 53.97 -11.06 -12.20
CA ALA A 539 53.93 -9.87 -11.33
C ALA A 539 52.61 -9.70 -10.53
N ILE A 540 51.83 -10.77 -10.42
CA ILE A 540 50.54 -10.82 -9.74
C ILE A 540 50.71 -11.81 -8.58
N PRO A 541 50.53 -11.38 -7.32
CA PRO A 541 50.67 -12.26 -6.16
C PRO A 541 49.52 -13.28 -6.08
N ASN A 542 49.79 -14.43 -5.48
CA ASN A 542 48.74 -15.33 -5.01
C ASN A 542 48.15 -14.79 -3.69
N ILE A 543 46.82 -14.73 -3.58
CA ILE A 543 46.11 -14.25 -2.38
C ILE A 543 45.15 -15.33 -1.89
N ALA A 544 45.32 -15.74 -0.63
CA ALA A 544 44.44 -16.68 0.05
C ALA A 544 43.94 -16.12 1.38
N VAL A 545 42.67 -16.42 1.66
CA VAL A 545 41.91 -15.99 2.83
C VAL A 545 41.73 -17.17 3.77
N PHE A 546 42.22 -17.06 5.00
CA PHE A 546 42.08 -18.10 6.03
C PHE A 546 41.14 -17.65 7.13
N THR A 547 40.14 -18.47 7.43
CA THR A 547 39.08 -18.14 8.40
C THR A 547 39.25 -18.91 9.71
N PHE A 548 39.40 -18.20 10.82
CA PHE A 548 39.63 -18.78 12.16
C PHE A 548 38.53 -18.47 13.17
N ASP A 549 38.23 -19.43 14.04
CA ASP A 549 37.41 -19.24 15.23
C ASP A 549 38.12 -18.33 16.23
N ALA A 550 37.53 -17.18 16.55
CA ALA A 550 38.14 -16.20 17.45
C ALA A 550 38.27 -16.67 18.91
N THR A 551 37.53 -17.70 19.34
CA THR A 551 37.52 -18.17 20.74
C THR A 551 38.21 -19.50 20.93
N THR A 552 38.16 -20.38 19.93
CA THR A 552 38.88 -21.67 19.97
C THR A 552 40.23 -21.64 19.26
N HIS A 553 40.53 -20.56 18.53
CA HIS A 553 41.72 -20.40 17.67
C HIS A 553 41.88 -21.51 16.62
N ALA A 554 40.78 -22.21 16.30
CA ALA A 554 40.77 -23.28 15.30
C ALA A 554 40.54 -22.69 13.89
N LEU A 555 41.23 -23.22 12.88
CA LEU A 555 40.95 -22.91 11.47
C LEU A 555 39.61 -23.54 11.08
N ILE A 556 38.67 -22.73 10.61
CA ILE A 556 37.32 -23.17 10.20
C ILE A 556 37.24 -23.41 8.69
N GLY A 557 37.99 -22.64 7.89
CA GLY A 557 37.99 -22.77 6.43
C GLY A 557 39.02 -21.86 5.77
N TRP A 558 39.25 -22.04 4.48
CA TRP A 558 40.13 -21.18 3.69
C TRP A 558 39.65 -21.13 2.22
N GLU A 559 39.92 -20.04 1.54
CA GLU A 559 39.62 -19.82 0.11
C GLU A 559 40.76 -19.06 -0.57
N VAL A 560 40.93 -19.23 -1.89
CA VAL A 560 41.92 -18.47 -2.67
C VAL A 560 41.20 -17.42 -3.49
N GLU A 561 41.42 -16.14 -3.18
CA GLU A 561 40.79 -15.02 -3.90
C GLU A 561 41.47 -14.73 -5.24
N GLN A 562 42.80 -14.93 -5.31
CA GLN A 562 43.54 -14.60 -6.51
C GLN A 562 44.68 -15.59 -6.78
N TRP A 563 44.68 -16.14 -8.01
CA TRP A 563 45.79 -16.88 -8.56
C TRP A 563 46.61 -15.96 -9.48
N GLY A 564 47.89 -15.84 -9.20
CA GLY A 564 48.89 -15.14 -9.99
C GLY A 564 49.57 -16.00 -11.04
N ASP A 565 49.29 -17.32 -11.05
CA ASP A 565 49.97 -18.29 -11.91
C ASP A 565 49.29 -18.49 -13.29
N SER A 566 49.98 -19.16 -14.21
CA SER A 566 49.52 -19.39 -15.58
C SER A 566 48.31 -20.36 -15.65
N LYS A 567 47.23 -19.94 -16.33
CA LYS A 567 45.98 -20.71 -16.52
C LYS A 567 46.21 -22.19 -16.82
N GLY A 568 45.73 -23.06 -15.93
CA GLY A 568 45.70 -24.52 -16.12
C GLY A 568 46.50 -25.34 -15.12
N ILE A 569 47.33 -24.69 -14.28
CA ILE A 569 47.98 -25.34 -13.11
C ILE A 569 47.01 -25.38 -11.90
N ASP A 570 46.07 -24.43 -11.89
CA ASP A 570 45.07 -24.14 -10.84
C ASP A 570 44.20 -25.37 -10.48
N SER A 571 43.82 -26.18 -11.46
CA SER A 571 42.94 -27.35 -11.26
C SER A 571 43.61 -28.54 -10.57
N TYR A 572 44.95 -28.60 -10.57
CA TYR A 572 45.69 -29.67 -9.87
C TYR A 572 45.88 -29.33 -8.38
N ALA A 573 45.96 -28.04 -8.03
CA ALA A 573 46.07 -27.58 -6.65
C ALA A 573 44.74 -27.70 -5.89
N GLU A 574 43.61 -27.37 -6.52
CA GLU A 574 42.27 -27.58 -5.92
C GLU A 574 42.06 -29.06 -5.53
N ASN A 575 42.42 -30.00 -6.42
CA ASN A 575 42.22 -31.42 -6.19
C ASN A 575 43.20 -32.07 -5.18
N ALA A 576 44.36 -31.47 -4.94
CA ALA A 576 45.30 -31.95 -3.92
C ALA A 576 44.89 -31.57 -2.49
N ILE A 577 44.04 -30.55 -2.35
CA ILE A 577 43.66 -29.99 -1.04
C ILE A 577 42.21 -30.39 -0.64
N VAL A 578 41.37 -30.84 -1.59
CA VAL A 578 40.10 -31.51 -1.27
C VAL A 578 40.33 -33.00 -0.93
N GLY A 579 41.03 -33.24 0.18
CA GLY A 579 41.14 -34.55 0.83
C GLY A 579 40.87 -34.41 2.33
N PRO A 580 40.35 -35.45 3.02
CA PRO A 580 39.77 -35.33 4.36
C PRO A 580 40.88 -35.26 5.42
N TYR A 581 41.59 -34.15 5.52
CA TYR A 581 42.67 -33.99 6.50
C TYR A 581 42.68 -32.60 7.13
N ILE A 582 41.52 -32.11 7.56
CA ILE A 582 41.43 -31.26 8.75
C ILE A 582 40.17 -31.70 9.49
N GLU A 583 40.32 -32.51 10.53
CA GLU A 583 39.21 -32.78 11.46
C GLU A 583 38.79 -31.46 12.12
N LYS A 584 37.49 -31.16 12.08
CA LYS A 584 36.89 -30.05 12.84
C LYS A 584 37.31 -30.17 14.32
N GLY A 585 38.15 -29.26 14.79
CA GLY A 585 38.59 -29.19 16.20
C GLY A 585 40.07 -29.51 16.49
N ALA A 586 40.96 -29.56 15.49
CA ALA A 586 42.39 -29.78 15.72
C ALA A 586 43.03 -28.63 16.54
N THR A 587 43.65 -28.97 17.67
CA THR A 587 44.50 -28.06 18.47
C THR A 587 45.96 -28.08 17.99
N LEU A 588 46.71 -27.06 18.41
CA LEU A 588 48.05 -26.59 17.99
C LEU A 588 49.11 -27.61 17.50
N GLU A 589 49.03 -28.89 17.86
CA GLU A 589 50.12 -29.87 17.67
C GLU A 589 49.91 -30.85 16.50
N ASN A 590 48.72 -30.96 15.90
CA ASN A 590 48.38 -32.10 15.03
C ASN A 590 48.30 -31.84 13.51
N VAL A 591 48.75 -30.68 13.01
CA VAL A 591 48.37 -30.25 11.64
C VAL A 591 49.24 -30.84 10.50
N PHE A 592 50.31 -31.60 10.72
CA PHE A 592 51.19 -31.96 9.58
C PHE A 592 51.75 -33.38 9.58
N MET A 593 51.28 -34.23 8.65
CA MET A 593 52.04 -35.37 8.08
C MET A 593 51.48 -35.77 6.69
N ASN A 594 52.12 -35.33 5.61
CA ASN A 594 52.68 -36.19 4.53
C ASN A 594 52.91 -35.44 3.21
N ASP A 595 54.17 -35.53 2.75
CA ASP A 595 54.67 -35.15 1.43
C ASP A 595 53.97 -35.91 0.30
N ALA A 596 53.37 -35.17 -0.65
CA ALA A 596 53.35 -35.52 -2.07
C ALA A 596 52.52 -34.51 -2.87
N VAL A 597 53.15 -33.58 -3.59
CA VAL A 597 53.00 -33.35 -5.05
C VAL A 597 54.12 -32.39 -5.46
N SER A 598 55.02 -32.84 -6.35
CA SER A 598 56.05 -31.98 -6.95
C SER A 598 55.41 -31.13 -8.05
N GLY A 599 55.56 -29.80 -7.95
CA GLY A 599 55.18 -28.86 -9.01
C GLY A 599 53.94 -27.99 -8.76
N ALA A 600 53.31 -28.05 -7.58
CA ALA A 600 52.25 -27.11 -7.20
C ALA A 600 52.85 -25.85 -6.53
N THR A 601 52.44 -24.66 -6.96
CA THR A 601 52.97 -23.37 -6.48
C THR A 601 52.58 -23.05 -5.02
N PHE A 602 51.42 -23.55 -4.56
CA PHE A 602 51.16 -23.72 -3.12
C PHE A 602 51.69 -25.09 -2.70
N SER A 603 52.98 -25.15 -2.35
CA SER A 603 53.53 -26.31 -1.64
C SER A 603 52.88 -26.41 -0.25
N GLN A 604 52.67 -27.63 0.26
CA GLN A 604 52.25 -27.85 1.66
C GLN A 604 53.14 -27.09 2.65
N THR A 605 54.43 -26.92 2.34
CA THR A 605 55.39 -26.18 3.15
C THR A 605 55.07 -24.68 3.17
N THR A 606 54.65 -24.11 2.04
CA THR A 606 54.29 -22.69 1.92
C THR A 606 52.98 -22.40 2.63
N THR A 607 51.96 -23.24 2.44
CA THR A 607 50.66 -23.12 3.14
C THR A 607 50.82 -23.36 4.65
N SER A 608 51.68 -24.30 5.05
CA SER A 608 52.02 -24.57 6.45
C SER A 608 52.72 -23.38 7.12
N THR A 609 53.64 -22.73 6.40
CA THR A 609 54.37 -21.57 6.91
C THR A 609 53.44 -20.37 7.06
N ALA A 610 52.60 -20.10 6.06
CA ALA A 610 51.66 -18.98 6.09
C ALA A 610 50.59 -19.13 7.20
N VAL A 611 50.05 -20.33 7.39
CA VAL A 611 49.12 -20.64 8.49
C VAL A 611 49.82 -20.53 9.85
N LYS A 612 51.08 -20.96 9.97
CA LYS A 612 51.88 -20.78 11.20
C LYS A 612 52.13 -19.30 11.51
N SER A 613 52.44 -18.48 10.51
CA SER A 613 52.64 -17.03 10.68
C SER A 613 51.36 -16.35 11.17
N ALA A 614 50.22 -16.63 10.51
CA ALA A 614 48.92 -16.10 10.90
C ALA A 614 48.53 -16.53 12.32
N MET A 615 48.77 -17.79 12.70
CA MET A 615 48.48 -18.29 14.05
C MET A 615 49.43 -17.74 15.13
N LEU A 616 50.70 -17.46 14.80
CA LEU A 616 51.65 -16.81 15.71
C LEU A 616 51.26 -15.36 15.99
N GLU A 617 50.71 -14.68 14.99
CA GLU A 617 50.19 -13.31 15.11
C GLU A 617 48.92 -13.26 15.96
N ILE A 618 48.01 -14.23 15.80
CA ILE A 618 46.83 -14.43 16.68
C ILE A 618 47.27 -14.59 18.15
N ALA A 619 48.36 -15.30 18.42
CA ALA A 619 48.86 -15.50 19.79
C ALA A 619 49.51 -14.25 20.41
N ASN A 620 50.03 -13.35 19.58
CA ASN A 620 50.73 -12.13 20.01
C ASN A 620 49.78 -10.93 20.27
N ARG A 621 48.58 -10.90 19.68
CA ARG A 621 47.61 -9.78 19.83
C ARG A 621 46.69 -9.89 21.06
N LYS A 622 47.25 -10.25 22.23
CA LYS A 622 46.51 -10.41 23.50
C LYS A 622 46.10 -9.11 24.17
#